data_AF-A0A7X6L344-F1
#
_entry.id   AF-A0A7X6L344-F1
#
_cell.length_a   1.000
_cell.length_b   1.000
_cell.length_c   1.000
_cell.angle_alpha   90.00
_cell.angle_beta   90.00
_cell.angle_gamma   90.00
#
_symmetry.space_group_name_H-M   'P 1'
#
loop_
_entity.id
_entity.type
_entity.pdbx_description
1 polymer ?
#
loop_
_entity_poly.entity_id
_entity_poly.type
_entity_poly.pdbx_seq_one_letter_code
_entity_poly.pdbx_strand_id
1 'polypeptide(L)' 'MPDLEPTQFAYSQINAVRRQLLDAAAFGKHLRPEHLENMAGKLAEGLRAYTEAMTPTTPPTDGRACLDYRGRNH' A
#
# COMPACT_ATOMS: atom_id res chain seq x y z
N MET A 1 5.24 -14.61 -16.34
CA MET A 1 4.13 -13.66 -16.12
C MET A 1 4.78 -12.28 -16.05
N PRO A 2 4.23 -11.23 -16.68
CA PRO A 2 4.89 -9.93 -16.62
C PRO A 2 4.83 -9.46 -15.17
N ASP A 3 5.99 -9.31 -14.53
CA ASP A 3 6.12 -8.70 -13.22
C ASP A 3 5.67 -7.24 -13.36
N LEU A 4 4.39 -6.98 -13.06
CA LEU A 4 3.91 -5.61 -12.90
C LEU A 4 4.73 -4.98 -11.78
N GLU A 5 5.30 -3.81 -12.06
CA GLU A 5 5.93 -2.98 -11.03
C GLU A 5 4.99 -2.93 -9.81
N PRO A 6 5.47 -3.22 -8.58
CA PRO A 6 4.62 -3.35 -7.39
C PRO A 6 3.65 -2.17 -7.19
N THR A 7 4.06 -0.98 -7.63
CA THR A 7 3.25 0.25 -7.67
C THR A 7 2.08 0.18 -8.66
N GLN A 8 2.26 -0.39 -9.85
CA GLN A 8 1.20 -0.58 -10.84
C GLN A 8 0.16 -1.60 -10.35
N PHE A 9 0.61 -2.68 -9.71
CA PHE A 9 -0.29 -3.64 -9.07
C PHE A 9 -1.13 -2.96 -7.98
N ALA A 10 -0.49 -2.26 -7.05
CA ALA A 10 -1.16 -1.50 -5.99
C ALA A 10 -2.20 -0.50 -6.53
N TYR A 11 -1.82 0.26 -7.57
CA TYR A 11 -2.69 1.25 -8.19
C TYR A 11 -3.91 0.62 -8.84
N SER A 12 -3.77 -0.55 -9.47
CA SER A 12 -4.89 -1.26 -10.08
C SER A 12 -5.92 -1.74 -9.05
N GLN A 13 -5.46 -2.29 -7.92
CA GLN A 13 -6.31 -2.77 -6.83
C GLN A 13 -7.12 -1.62 -6.20
N ILE A 14 -6.45 -0.52 -5.87
CA ILE A 14 -7.09 0.66 -5.26
C ILE A 14 -8.15 1.26 -6.19
N ASN A 15 -7.83 1.40 -7.49
CA ASN A 15 -8.79 1.96 -8.45
C ASN A 15 -9.98 1.04 -8.73
N ALA A 16 -9.78 -0.28 -8.71
CA ALA A 16 -10.87 -1.24 -8.88
C ALA A 16 -11.91 -1.09 -7.75
N VAL A 17 -11.45 -1.05 -6.49
CA VAL A 17 -12.32 -0.83 -5.33
C VAL A 17 -12.99 0.54 -5.40
N ARG A 18 -12.23 1.61 -5.72
CA ARG A 18 -12.78 2.96 -5.87
C ARG A 18 -13.92 2.99 -6.88
N ARG A 19 -13.75 2.34 -8.03
CA ARG A 19 -14.77 2.33 -9.10
C ARG A 19 -16.02 1.58 -8.70
N GLN A 20 -15.89 0.45 -8.00
CA GLN A 20 -17.04 -0.30 -7.50
C GLN A 20 -17.83 0.47 -6.44
N LEU A 21 -17.15 1.16 -5.52
CA LEU A 21 -17.81 1.99 -4.52
C LEU A 21 -18.55 3.18 -5.15
N LEU A 22 -17.91 3.87 -6.11
CA LEU A 22 -18.55 4.98 -6.82
C LEU A 22 -19.74 4.53 -7.65
N ASP A 23 -19.65 3.38 -8.32
CA ASP A 23 -20.74 2.79 -9.08
C ASP A 23 -21.91 2.37 -8.17
N ALA A 24 -21.61 1.78 -7.01
CA ALA A 24 -22.63 1.45 -6.03
C ALA A 24 -23.33 2.69 -5.45
N ALA A 25 -22.57 3.74 -5.14
CA ALA A 25 -23.10 5.01 -4.65
C ALA A 25 -23.93 5.75 -5.71
N ALA A 26 -23.48 5.77 -6.97
CA ALA A 26 -24.16 6.47 -8.07
C ALA A 26 -25.48 5.81 -8.46
N PHE A 27 -25.55 4.48 -8.41
CA PHE A 27 -26.71 3.72 -8.85
C PHE A 27 -27.52 3.10 -7.70
N GLY A 28 -27.20 3.43 -6.44
CA GLY A 28 -27.88 2.90 -5.26
C GLY A 28 -27.79 1.37 -5.13
N LYS A 29 -26.70 0.76 -5.63
CA LYS A 29 -26.56 -0.71 -5.62
C LYS A 29 -26.38 -1.20 -4.20
N HIS A 30 -27.16 -2.21 -3.83
CA HIS A 30 -26.99 -2.87 -2.54
C HIS A 30 -25.74 -3.75 -2.58
N LEU A 31 -24.74 -3.37 -1.79
CA LEU A 31 -23.53 -4.15 -1.56
C LEU A 31 -23.76 -5.04 -0.33
N ARG A 32 -23.61 -6.35 -0.50
CA ARG A 32 -23.68 -7.27 0.63
C ARG A 32 -22.46 -7.06 1.55
N PRO A 33 -22.59 -7.34 2.86
CA PRO A 33 -21.48 -7.21 3.81
C PRO A 33 -20.21 -7.95 3.34
N GLU A 34 -20.35 -9.16 2.78
CA GLU A 34 -19.21 -9.96 2.33
C GLU A 34 -18.49 -9.31 1.14
N HIS A 35 -19.21 -8.54 0.29
CA HIS A 35 -18.58 -7.78 -0.78
C HIS A 35 -17.78 -6.59 -0.25
N LEU A 36 -18.26 -5.94 0.82
CA LEU A 36 -17.54 -4.86 1.48
C LEU A 36 -16.25 -5.37 2.15
N GLU A 37 -16.32 -6.50 2.84
CA GLU A 37 -15.14 -7.16 3.44
C GLU A 37 -14.10 -7.53 2.38
N ASN A 38 -14.54 -8.14 1.27
CA ASN A 38 -13.64 -8.47 0.16
C ASN A 38 -12.99 -7.23 -0.47
N MET A 39 -13.73 -6.13 -0.62
CA MET A 39 -13.18 -4.86 -1.11
C MET A 39 -12.19 -4.24 -0.12
N ALA A 40 -12.47 -4.30 1.19
CA ALA A 40 -11.57 -3.83 2.22
C ALA A 40 -10.25 -4.62 2.22
N GLY A 41 -10.31 -5.94 2.06
CA GLY A 41 -9.11 -6.79 1.92
C GLY A 41 -8.25 -6.39 0.73
N LYS A 42 -8.85 -6.23 -0.45
CA LYS A 42 -8.14 -5.78 -1.67
C LYS A 42 -7.51 -4.40 -1.51
N LEU A 43 -8.21 -3.48 -0.82
CA LEU A 43 -7.71 -2.14 -0.56
C LEU A 43 -6.52 -2.17 0.42
N ALA A 44 -6.59 -2.98 1.48
CA ALA A 44 -5.50 -3.16 2.43
C ALA A 44 -4.24 -3.75 1.76
N GLU A 45 -4.40 -4.75 0.90
CA GLU A 45 -3.30 -5.33 0.12
C GLU A 45 -2.67 -4.31 -0.84
N GLY A 46 -3.49 -3.56 -1.57
CA GLY A 46 -3.01 -2.52 -2.47
C GLY A 46 -2.23 -1.43 -1.73
N LEU A 47 -2.74 -0.97 -0.58
CA LEU A 47 -2.05 0.03 0.25
C LEU A 47 -0.75 -0.50 0.86
N ARG A 48 -0.72 -1.76 1.28
CA ARG A 48 0.52 -2.40 1.76
C ARG A 48 1.57 -2.44 0.64
N ALA A 49 1.21 -2.93 -0.54
CA ALA A 49 2.11 -3.00 -1.69
C ALA A 49 2.60 -1.61 -2.13
N TYR A 50 1.73 -0.60 -2.08
CA TYR A 50 2.11 0.79 -2.35
C TYR A 50 3.11 1.32 -1.33
N THR A 51 2.85 1.06 -0.04
CA THR A 51 3.75 1.49 1.05
C THR A 51 5.10 0.81 0.91
N GLU A 52 5.14 -0.50 0.71
CA GLU A 52 6.38 -1.27 0.52
C GLU A 52 7.20 -0.76 -0.67
N ALA A 53 6.53 -0.36 -1.76
CA ALA A 53 7.21 0.21 -2.91
C ALA A 53 7.70 1.65 -2.68
N MET A 54 7.12 2.38 -1.73
CA MET A 54 7.49 3.77 -1.41
C MET A 54 8.46 3.90 -0.24
N THR A 55 8.47 2.97 0.70
CA THR A 55 9.49 2.93 1.75
C THR A 55 10.77 2.34 1.18
N PRO A 56 11.86 3.12 1.07
CA PRO A 56 13.15 2.54 0.75
C PRO A 56 13.55 1.59 1.88
N THR A 57 13.62 0.30 1.60
CA THR A 57 14.13 -0.74 2.52
C THR A 57 15.65 -0.74 2.64
N THR A 58 16.32 0.37 2.30
CA THR A 58 17.75 0.54 2.60
C THR A 58 17.91 1.01 4.05
N PRO A 59 18.47 0.18 4.97
CA PRO A 59 19.08 0.74 6.17
C PRO A 59 20.12 1.79 5.72
N PRO A 60 20.35 2.87 6.48
CA PRO A 60 21.40 3.83 6.14
C PRO A 60 22.70 3.07 5.96
N THR A 61 23.16 2.97 4.71
CA THR A 61 24.35 2.22 4.33
C THR A 61 25.63 2.94 4.79
N ASP A 62 25.48 4.17 5.30
CA ASP A 62 26.54 4.85 6.00
C ASP A 62 26.67 4.33 7.44
N GLY A 63 27.56 3.34 7.61
CA GLY A 63 28.09 2.92 8.92
C GLY A 63 28.73 4.04 9.76
N ARG A 64 28.69 5.29 9.29
CA ARG A 64 29.06 6.51 10.01
C ARG A 64 28.01 6.93 11.05
N ALA A 65 26.73 6.67 10.82
CA ALA A 65 25.67 7.07 11.75
C ALA A 65 25.78 6.39 13.14
N CYS A 66 26.33 5.16 13.19
CA CYS A 66 26.58 4.45 14.45
C CYS A 66 27.75 5.04 15.26
N LEU A 67 28.70 5.73 14.61
CA LEU A 67 29.84 6.35 15.28
C LEU A 67 29.42 7.64 16.00
N ASP A 68 28.49 8.40 15.42
CA ASP A 68 28.00 9.65 16.01
C ASP A 68 27.21 9.44 17.31
N TYR A 69 26.49 8.31 17.43
CA TYR A 69 25.77 7.99 18.68
C TYR A 69 26.72 7.64 19.84
N ARG A 70 27.85 6.99 19.54
CA ARG A 70 28.82 6.57 20.57
C ARG A 70 29.74 7.68 21.05
N GLY A 71 29.89 8.76 20.27
CA GLY A 71 30.75 9.90 20.60
C GLY A 71 30.12 10.99 21.48
N ARG A 72 28.81 10.90 21.77
CA ARG A 72 28.07 11.98 22.47
C ARG A 72 27.98 11.82 24.00
N ASN A 73 28.61 10.80 24.56
CA ASN A 73 28.56 10.46 26.00
C ASN A 73 29.91 10.66 26.72
N HIS A 74 30.67 11.71 26.38
CA HIS A 74 31.81 12.14 27.20
C HIS A 74 31.95 13.65 27.23
#